data_AF-A0A2H9TGN9-F1
#
_entry.id   AF-A0A2H9TGN9-F1
#
_cell.length_a   1.000
_cell.length_b   1.000
_cell.length_c   1.000
_cell.angle_alpha   90.00
_cell.angle_beta   90.00
_cell.angle_gamma   90.00
#
_symmetry.space_group_name_H-M   'P 1'
#
loop_
_entity.id
_entity.type
_entity.pdbx_description
1 polymer ?
#
loop_
_entity_poly.entity_id
_entity_poly.type
_entity_poly.pdbx_seq_one_letter_code
_entity_poly.pdbx_strand_id
1 'polypeptide(L)'
;MPMVILDAQRVVACGTLVIERKFIHQCGMLAHIEDIVVSEDQRGTGLGRILIQQLKHLAFKHGCYKITLDCDIKNEPFYARGDFETKGLQMCIYYRDDPATTPTSPKYPHQL
;
A
#
# COMPACT_ATOMS: atom_id res chain seq x y z
N MET A 1 -1.91 11.15 -3.37
CA MET A 1 -2.44 11.10 -4.75
C MET A 1 -3.27 9.84 -4.89
N PRO A 2 -4.60 9.93 -4.72
CA PRO A 2 -5.49 8.79 -4.92
C PRO A 2 -5.59 8.44 -6.41
N MET A 3 -5.72 7.15 -6.71
CA MET A 3 -5.95 6.59 -8.03
C MET A 3 -7.09 5.59 -7.96
N VAL A 4 -7.95 5.61 -8.98
CA VAL A 4 -9.07 4.67 -9.11
C VAL A 4 -9.09 4.08 -10.52
N ILE A 5 -9.55 2.83 -10.63
CA ILE A 5 -9.91 2.20 -11.90
C ILE A 5 -11.43 2.09 -11.95
N LEU A 6 -12.02 2.52 -13.06
CA LEU A 6 -13.45 2.46 -13.30
C LEU A 6 -13.81 1.34 -14.28
N ASP A 7 -14.89 0.63 -13.98
CA ASP A 7 -15.59 -0.26 -14.92
C ASP A 7 -17.04 0.22 -14.99
N ALA A 8 -17.51 0.63 -16.17
CA ALA A 8 -18.84 1.19 -16.40
C ALA A 8 -19.26 2.25 -15.34
N GLN A 9 -18.37 3.21 -15.04
CA GLN A 9 -18.54 4.28 -14.02
C GLN A 9 -18.57 3.81 -12.55
N ARG A 10 -18.40 2.52 -12.28
CA ARG A 10 -18.20 1.98 -10.92
C ARG A 10 -16.70 1.91 -10.60
N VAL A 11 -16.31 2.34 -9.41
CA VAL A 11 -14.95 2.11 -8.90
C VAL A 11 -14.76 0.63 -8.62
N VAL A 12 -13.77 0.02 -9.28
CA VAL A 12 -13.44 -1.40 -9.15
C VAL A 12 -12.08 -1.68 -8.53
N ALA A 13 -11.22 -0.68 -8.48
CA ALA A 13 -9.96 -0.75 -7.75
C ALA A 13 -9.50 0.65 -7.34
N CYS A 14 -8.77 0.75 -6.23
CA CYS A 14 -8.17 1.99 -5.77
C CYS A 14 -6.79 1.77 -5.15
N GLY A 15 -6.02 2.86 -5.05
CA GLY A 15 -4.74 2.92 -4.38
C GLY A 15 -4.29 4.37 -4.24
N THR A 16 -3.43 4.64 -3.25
CA THR A 16 -2.95 5.98 -2.93
C THR A 16 -1.43 6.02 -2.98
N LEU A 17 -0.86 7.05 -3.61
CA LEU A 17 0.57 7.38 -3.50
C LEU A 17 0.75 8.58 -2.57
N VAL A 18 1.50 8.43 -1.48
CA VAL A 18 1.93 9.55 -0.62
C VAL A 18 3.40 9.80 -0.87
N ILE A 19 3.79 11.05 -1.13
CA ILE A 19 5.20 11.42 -1.33
C ILE A 19 5.64 12.23 -0.11
N GLU A 20 6.62 11.69 0.60
CA GLU A 20 7.20 12.27 1.80
C GLU A 20 8.59 12.84 1.47
N ARG A 21 8.86 14.08 1.88
CA ARG A 21 10.21 14.67 1.83
C ARG A 21 10.98 14.26 3.08
N LYS A 22 12.18 13.73 2.89
CA LYS A 22 13.11 13.36 3.97
C LYS A 22 14.24 14.39 4.03
N PHE A 23 14.89 14.54 5.19
CA PHE A 23 16.17 15.28 5.27
C PHE A 23 17.36 14.45 4.74
N ILE A 24 17.29 13.13 4.92
CA ILE A 24 18.28 12.17 4.40
C ILE A 24 18.24 12.09 2.87
N HIS A 25 19.23 11.43 2.27
CA HIS A 25 19.35 11.26 0.81
C HIS A 25 19.31 12.60 0.06
N GLN A 26 20.08 13.60 0.54
CA GLN A 26 20.15 14.94 -0.06
C GLN A 26 18.77 15.61 -0.17
N CYS A 27 18.02 15.60 0.94
CA CYS A 27 16.64 16.05 0.98
C CYS A 27 15.70 15.28 0.00
N GLY A 28 15.92 13.97 -0.12
CA GLY A 28 15.26 13.12 -1.10
C GLY A 28 13.77 12.86 -0.80
N MET A 29 13.07 12.30 -1.79
CA MET A 29 11.65 11.95 -1.68
C MET A 29 11.43 10.44 -1.58
N LEU A 30 10.62 10.02 -0.60
CA LEU A 30 10.16 8.65 -0.41
C LEU A 30 8.68 8.56 -0.79
N ALA A 31 8.32 7.57 -1.59
CA ALA A 31 6.93 7.26 -1.89
C ALA A 31 6.39 6.14 -0.99
N HIS A 32 5.16 6.30 -0.51
CA HIS A 32 4.41 5.26 0.20
C HIS A 32 3.17 4.91 -0.62
N ILE A 33 2.95 3.62 -0.86
CA ILE A 33 1.71 3.10 -1.46
C ILE A 33 0.78 2.68 -0.33
N GLU A 34 -0.42 3.24 -0.31
CA GLU A 34 -1.47 3.00 0.67
C GLU A 34 -2.77 2.58 -0.01
N ASP A 35 -3.72 2.04 0.77
CA ASP A 35 -5.12 1.81 0.38
C ASP A 35 -5.32 0.99 -0.91
N ILE A 36 -4.47 0.00 -1.17
CA ILE A 36 -4.61 -0.90 -2.33
C ILE A 36 -5.78 -1.85 -2.12
N VAL A 37 -6.83 -1.67 -2.91
CA VAL A 37 -8.03 -2.52 -2.88
C VAL A 37 -8.51 -2.81 -4.30
N VAL A 38 -8.93 -4.05 -4.54
CA VAL A 38 -9.63 -4.47 -5.76
C VAL A 38 -10.96 -5.11 -5.35
N SER A 39 -12.04 -4.68 -6.00
CA SER A 39 -13.39 -5.22 -5.82
C SER A 39 -13.38 -6.74 -5.99
N GLU A 40 -14.14 -7.46 -5.16
CA GLU A 40 -14.03 -8.92 -5.06
C GLU A 40 -14.33 -9.62 -6.39
N ASP A 41 -15.34 -9.13 -7.11
CA ASP A 41 -15.75 -9.59 -8.43
C ASP A 41 -14.73 -9.29 -9.55
N GLN A 42 -13.72 -8.47 -9.26
CA GLN A 42 -12.67 -8.07 -10.19
C GLN A 42 -11.28 -8.57 -9.75
N ARG A 43 -11.18 -9.36 -8.68
CA ARG A 43 -9.91 -9.99 -8.28
C ARG A 43 -9.47 -11.01 -9.32
N GLY A 44 -8.16 -11.20 -9.49
CA GLY A 44 -7.59 -12.13 -10.47
C GLY A 44 -7.55 -11.63 -11.92
N THR A 45 -8.19 -10.50 -12.23
CA THR A 45 -8.17 -9.88 -13.57
C THR A 45 -6.90 -9.07 -13.87
N GLY A 46 -6.03 -8.89 -12.88
CA GLY A 46 -4.78 -8.13 -13.01
C GLY A 46 -4.85 -6.66 -12.64
N LEU A 47 -6.02 -6.13 -12.23
CA LEU A 47 -6.17 -4.71 -11.84
C LEU A 47 -5.22 -4.26 -10.73
N GLY A 48 -4.99 -5.10 -9.72
CA GLY A 48 -4.03 -4.80 -8.66
C GLY A 48 -2.61 -4.60 -9.19
N ARG A 49 -2.18 -5.42 -10.16
CA ARG A 49 -0.86 -5.27 -10.80
C ARG A 49 -0.78 -3.96 -11.58
N ILE A 50 -1.85 -3.58 -12.27
CA ILE A 50 -1.93 -2.32 -13.01
C ILE A 50 -1.78 -1.14 -12.05
N LEU A 51 -2.51 -1.13 -10.92
CA LEU A 51 -2.38 -0.10 -9.90
C LEU A 51 -0.94 0.05 -9.42
N ILE A 52 -0.30 -1.05 -9.02
CA ILE A 52 1.09 -1.04 -8.54
C ILE A 52 2.05 -0.49 -9.59
N GLN A 53 1.91 -0.89 -10.86
CA GLN A 53 2.75 -0.36 -11.94
C GLN A 53 2.57 1.14 -12.13
N GLN A 54 1.33 1.64 -12.10
CA GLN A 54 1.05 3.08 -12.25
C GLN A 54 1.59 3.89 -11.07
N LEU A 55 1.44 3.40 -9.83
CA LEU A 55 1.97 4.06 -8.64
C LEU A 55 3.51 4.08 -8.62
N LYS A 56 4.16 2.97 -9.02
CA LYS A 56 5.62 2.93 -9.24
C LYS A 56 6.06 3.96 -10.28
N HIS A 57 5.34 4.04 -11.41
CA HIS A 57 5.63 5.00 -12.46
C HIS A 57 5.52 6.45 -11.97
N LEU A 58 4.46 6.78 -11.22
CA LEU A 58 4.28 8.10 -10.64
C LEU A 58 5.37 8.44 -9.63
N ALA A 59 5.75 7.52 -8.74
CA ALA A 59 6.84 7.75 -7.80
C ALA A 59 8.16 8.06 -8.52
N PHE A 60 8.48 7.28 -9.56
CA PHE A 60 9.66 7.52 -10.40
C PHE A 60 9.61 8.89 -11.08
N LYS A 61 8.47 9.26 -11.67
CA LYS A 61 8.28 10.58 -12.32
C LYS A 61 8.46 11.75 -11.38
N HIS A 62 8.10 11.58 -10.11
CA HIS A 62 8.32 12.59 -9.08
C HIS A 62 9.76 12.61 -8.55
N GLY A 63 10.65 11.73 -9.01
CA GLY A 63 12.04 11.67 -8.55
C GLY A 63 12.18 11.05 -7.16
N CYS A 64 11.25 10.17 -6.77
CA CYS A 64 11.38 9.44 -5.51
C CYS A 64 12.55 8.45 -5.61
N TYR A 65 13.44 8.46 -4.60
CA TYR A 65 14.59 7.54 -4.56
C TYR A 65 14.18 6.13 -4.12
N LYS A 66 13.01 6.00 -3.48
CA LYS A 66 12.47 4.76 -2.95
C LYS A 66 10.94 4.81 -2.95
N ILE A 67 10.31 3.64 -3.07
CA ILE A 67 8.89 3.40 -2.86
C ILE A 67 8.70 2.26 -1.86
N THR A 68 7.75 2.39 -0.93
CA THR A 68 7.45 1.39 0.12
C THR A 68 5.95 1.18 0.28
N LEU A 69 5.60 0.04 0.86
CA LEU A 69 4.25 -0.32 1.31
C LEU A 69 4.37 -1.36 2.41
N ASP A 70 3.34 -1.45 3.24
CA ASP A 70 3.20 -2.50 4.25
C ASP A 70 2.08 -3.46 3.81
N CYS A 71 2.26 -4.76 4.08
CA CYS A 71 1.25 -5.75 3.73
C CYS A 71 1.25 -6.97 4.67
N ASP A 72 0.09 -7.64 4.77
CA ASP A 72 -0.01 -8.95 5.39
C ASP A 72 0.93 -9.95 4.70
N ILE A 73 1.51 -10.88 5.47
CA ILE A 73 2.40 -11.94 4.97
C ILE A 73 1.78 -12.72 3.79
N LYS A 74 0.47 -12.98 3.83
CA LYS A 74 -0.25 -13.68 2.73
C LYS A 74 -0.20 -12.94 1.39
N ASN A 75 0.01 -11.62 1.41
CA ASN A 75 0.05 -10.76 0.23
C ASN A 75 1.48 -10.51 -0.27
N GLU A 76 2.52 -10.86 0.49
CA GLU A 76 3.93 -10.73 0.08
C GLU A 76 4.19 -11.30 -1.32
N PRO A 77 3.70 -12.51 -1.71
CA PRO A 77 3.94 -13.04 -3.05
C PRO A 77 3.34 -12.21 -4.17
N PHE A 78 2.27 -11.45 -3.90
CA PHE A 78 1.69 -10.55 -4.88
C PHE A 78 2.60 -9.35 -5.14
N TYR A 79 3.14 -8.74 -4.08
CA TYR A 79 4.03 -7.59 -4.19
C TYR A 79 5.44 -7.97 -4.68
N ALA A 80 5.94 -9.16 -4.33
CA ALA A 80 7.20 -9.68 -4.84
C ALA A 80 7.20 -9.82 -6.37
N ARG A 81 6.07 -10.21 -6.98
CA ARG A 81 5.90 -10.21 -8.46
C ARG A 81 5.90 -8.80 -9.07
N GLY A 82 5.78 -7.76 -8.25
CA GLY A 82 5.91 -6.35 -8.62
C GLY A 82 7.28 -5.76 -8.29
N ASP A 83 8.30 -6.60 -8.10
CA ASP A 83 9.69 -6.23 -7.75
C ASP A 83 9.85 -5.55 -6.39
N PHE A 84 8.92 -5.80 -5.46
CA PHE A 84 9.11 -5.42 -4.07
C PHE A 84 9.89 -6.53 -3.34
N GLU A 85 10.67 -6.11 -2.35
CA GLU A 85 11.41 -7.00 -1.46
C GLU A 85 11.03 -6.69 -0.02
N THR A 86 10.95 -7.73 0.82
CA THR A 86 10.74 -7.59 2.26
C THR A 86 11.96 -6.90 2.88
N LYS A 87 11.77 -5.71 3.46
CA LYS A 87 12.86 -4.90 4.06
C LYS A 87 12.75 -4.70 5.57
N GLY A 88 11.65 -5.10 6.20
CA GLY A 88 11.45 -4.90 7.64
C GLY A 88 10.05 -5.31 8.10
N LEU A 89 9.80 -5.09 9.39
CA LEU A 89 8.51 -5.30 10.02
C LEU A 89 7.78 -3.96 10.18
N GLN A 90 6.47 -3.97 9.97
CA GLN A 90 5.60 -2.86 10.33
C GLN A 90 5.17 -3.00 11.79
N MET A 91 5.29 -1.92 12.54
CA MET A 91 4.86 -1.82 13.94
C MET A 91 3.73 -0.79 14.04
N CYS A 92 2.74 -1.04 14.90
CA CYS A 92 1.61 -0.14 15.09
C CYS A 92 1.22 0.02 16.57
N ILE A 93 0.66 1.18 16.88
CA ILE A 93 -0.10 1.45 18.11
C ILE A 93 -1.48 1.92 17.66
N TYR A 94 -2.53 1.24 18.12
CA TYR A 94 -3.90 1.68 17.95
C TYR A 94 -4.31 2.53 19.15
N TYR A 95 -4.75 3.77 18.90
CA TYR A 95 -5.27 4.65 19.95
C TYR A 95 -6.74 4.31 20.21
N ARG A 96 -7.09 4.06 21.49
CA ARG A 96 -8.34 3.39 21.91
C ARG A 96 -9.65 4.15 21.61
N ASP A 97 -9.58 5.35 21.05
CA ASP A 97 -10.73 6.21 20.79
C ASP A 97 -11.06 6.35 19.30
N ASP A 98 -10.38 5.62 18.41
CA ASP A 98 -10.75 5.59 17.00
C ASP A 98 -11.79 4.47 16.75
N PRO A 99 -13.04 4.80 16.36
CA PRO A 99 -14.08 3.80 16.10
C PRO A 99 -13.70 2.79 15.01
N ALA A 100 -12.77 3.12 14.10
CA ALA A 100 -12.24 2.20 13.09
C ALA A 100 -11.23 1.17 13.65
N THR A 101 -10.73 1.39 14.87
CA THR A 101 -9.70 0.55 15.53
C THR A 101 -10.28 -0.40 16.59
N THR A 102 -11.61 -0.42 16.75
CA THR A 102 -12.29 -1.39 17.62
C THR A 102 -11.96 -2.81 17.12
N PRO A 103 -11.22 -3.64 17.87
CA PRO A 103 -10.79 -4.94 17.38
C PRO A 103 -12.00 -5.83 17.10
N THR A 104 -12.21 -6.21 15.83
CA THR A 104 -13.28 -7.15 15.47
C THR A 104 -12.96 -8.61 15.85
N SER A 105 -11.79 -8.89 16.41
CA SER A 105 -11.39 -10.18 17.02
C SER A 105 -10.02 -10.05 17.72
N PRO A 106 -9.68 -10.88 18.73
CA PRO A 106 -8.35 -10.88 19.31
C PRO A 106 -7.39 -11.66 18.40
N LYS A 107 -6.50 -10.96 17.71
CA LYS A 107 -5.28 -11.52 17.12
C LYS A 107 -4.16 -10.71 17.77
N TYR A 108 -3.40 -11.15 18.77
CA TYR A 108 -2.73 -12.43 18.96
C TYR A 108 -2.41 -12.62 20.46
N PRO A 109 -2.45 -13.85 21.01
CA PRO A 109 -1.77 -14.18 22.25
C PRO A 109 -0.25 -14.24 21.97
N HIS A 110 0.57 -14.11 23.01
CA HIS A 110 2.05 -14.05 22.98
C HIS A 110 2.61 -12.63 22.80
N GLN A 111 2.43 -11.84 23.85
CA GLN A 111 3.44 -10.86 24.28
C GLN A 111 4.69 -11.63 24.71
N LEU A 112 5.86 -11.10 24.38
CA LEU A 112 7.13 -11.48 25.03
C LEU A 112 7.00 -11.32 26.55
#